data_AF-A0A7K4GUH4-F1
#
_entry.id   AF-A0A7K4GUH4-F1
#
_cell.length_a   1.000
_cell.length_b   1.000
_cell.length_c   1.000
_cell.angle_alpha   90.00
_cell.angle_beta   90.00
_cell.angle_gamma   90.00
#
_symmetry.space_group_name_H-M   'P 1'
#
loop_
_entity.id
_entity.type
_entity.pdbx_description
1 polymer ?
#
loop_
_entity_poly.entity_id
_entity_poly.type
_entity_poly.pdbx_seq_one_letter_code
_entity_poly.pdbx_strand_id
1 'polypeptide(L)'
;MEYNKCQKDMIYYVIDYYNSAEGKLTPCVKVFKQIFNEKYSHLEIEENARALVSSGILTPHSFHEYLGLTNTFITSLDYKLFRNKKI
;
A
#
# COMPACT_ATOMS: atom_id res chain seq x y z
N MET A 1 -8.58 -8.10 -10.29
CA MET A 1 -8.58 -8.76 -8.96
C MET A 1 -9.44 -7.92 -8.05
N GLU A 2 -10.27 -8.49 -7.18
CA GLU A 2 -11.06 -7.66 -6.25
C GLU A 2 -10.22 -7.35 -5.01
N TYR A 3 -9.95 -6.06 -4.78
CA TYR A 3 -9.23 -5.57 -3.60
C TYR A 3 -10.20 -5.34 -2.43
N ASN A 4 -9.88 -5.86 -1.25
CA ASN A 4 -10.62 -5.51 -0.06
C ASN A 4 -10.29 -4.07 0.41
N LYS A 5 -11.00 -3.58 1.44
CA LYS A 5 -10.87 -2.19 1.90
C LYS A 5 -9.47 -1.88 2.48
N CYS A 6 -8.93 -2.79 3.28
CA CYS A 6 -7.59 -2.65 3.87
C CYS A 6 -6.51 -2.56 2.78
N GLN A 7 -6.58 -3.43 1.77
CA GLN A 7 -5.67 -3.42 0.61
C GLN A 7 -5.77 -2.11 -0.19
N LYS A 8 -6.99 -1.63 -0.43
CA LYS A 8 -7.21 -0.35 -1.12
C LYS A 8 -6.56 0.80 -0.37
N ASP A 9 -6.79 0.89 0.94
CA ASP A 9 -6.25 1.97 1.78
C ASP A 9 -4.71 1.96 1.78
N MET A 10 -4.08 0.78 1.88
CA MET A 10 -2.63 0.64 1.75
C MET A 10 -2.11 1.08 0.38
N ILE A 11 -2.75 0.63 -0.71
CA ILE A 11 -2.37 1.02 -2.07
C ILE A 11 -2.48 2.53 -2.26
N TYR A 12 -3.58 3.15 -1.81
CA TYR A 12 -3.76 4.60 -1.86
C TYR A 12 -2.67 5.33 -1.08
N TYR A 13 -2.33 4.87 0.13
CA TYR A 13 -1.28 5.49 0.92
C TYR A 13 0.07 5.46 0.20
N VAL A 14 0.45 4.32 -0.36
CA VAL A 14 1.71 4.17 -1.09
C VAL A 14 1.70 5.07 -2.34
N ILE A 15 0.63 5.05 -3.13
CA ILE A 15 0.47 5.93 -4.30
C ILE A 15 0.64 7.40 -3.90
N ASP A 16 -0.03 7.81 -2.83
CA ASP A 16 0.00 9.19 -2.35
C ASP A 16 1.39 9.59 -1.81
N TYR A 17 2.10 8.68 -1.14
CA TYR A 17 3.49 8.87 -0.74
C TYR A 17 4.42 9.14 -1.93
N TYR A 18 4.29 8.36 -3.02
CA TYR A 18 5.10 8.54 -4.22
C TYR A 18 4.76 9.82 -5.02
N ASN A 19 3.53 10.35 -4.89
CA ASN A 19 3.16 11.61 -5.52
C ASN A 19 3.70 12.83 -4.77
N SER A 20 3.66 12.77 -3.43
CA SER A 20 4.24 13.77 -2.55
C SER A 20 4.54 13.13 -1.20
N ALA A 21 5.83 13.00 -0.89
CA ALA A 21 6.28 12.44 0.39
C ALA A 21 6.20 13.44 1.55
N GLU A 22 5.89 14.71 1.28
CA GLU A 22 5.84 15.77 2.29
C GLU A 22 4.82 15.43 3.39
N GLY A 23 5.29 15.42 4.64
CA GLY A 23 4.46 15.12 5.81
C GLY A 23 4.04 13.66 5.98
N LYS A 24 4.53 12.73 5.14
CA LYS A 24 4.14 11.31 5.19
C LYS A 24 5.25 10.42 5.74
N LEU A 25 4.86 9.40 6.49
CA LEU A 25 5.76 8.37 6.96
C LEU A 25 6.05 7.38 5.83
N THR A 26 7.28 6.88 5.79
CA THR A 26 7.72 5.89 4.80
C THR A 26 6.84 4.62 4.87
N PRO A 27 6.13 4.24 3.78
CA PRO A 27 5.26 3.08 3.77
C PRO A 27 5.97 1.80 4.21
N CYS A 28 5.51 1.21 5.30
CA CYS A 28 5.90 -0.12 5.77
C CYS A 28 4.80 -0.67 6.68
N VAL A 29 4.88 -1.95 7.02
CA VAL A 29 3.86 -2.61 7.87
C VAL A 29 3.69 -1.89 9.21
N LYS A 30 4.79 -1.41 9.82
CA LYS A 30 4.75 -0.67 11.08
C LYS A 30 3.99 0.66 10.95
N VAL A 31 4.20 1.37 9.84
CA VAL A 31 3.49 2.63 9.56
C VAL A 31 2.02 2.38 9.26
N PHE A 32 1.67 1.33 8.51
CA PHE A 32 0.27 0.98 8.29
C PHE A 32 -0.46 0.65 9.60
N LYS A 33 0.19 -0.09 10.52
CA LYS A 33 -0.35 -0.33 11.87
C LYS A 33 -0.59 0.96 12.62
N GLN A 34 0.32 1.92 12.55
CA GLN A 34 0.16 3.20 13.21
C GLN A 34 -0.99 4.04 12.62
N ILE A 35 -1.10 4.09 11.29
CA ILE A 35 -2.04 4.98 10.59
C ILE A 35 -3.45 4.38 10.52
N PHE A 36 -3.57 3.05 10.49
CA PHE A 36 -4.84 2.36 10.32
C PHE A 36 -5.33 1.57 11.54
N ASN A 37 -4.70 1.71 12.72
CA ASN A 37 -5.09 0.99 13.95
C ASN A 37 -6.55 1.22 14.37
N GLU A 38 -7.13 2.38 14.08
CA GLU A 38 -8.55 2.66 14.38
C GLU A 38 -9.51 1.92 13.44
N LYS A 39 -9.02 1.43 12.29
CA LYS A 39 -9.84 0.80 11.23
C LYS A 39 -9.64 -0.71 11.12
N TYR A 40 -8.42 -1.18 11.36
CA TYR A 40 -8.03 -2.57 11.11
C TYR A 40 -7.20 -3.11 12.27
N SER A 41 -7.34 -4.41 12.55
CA SER A 41 -6.48 -5.08 13.52
C SER A 41 -5.04 -5.18 13.01
N HIS A 42 -4.07 -5.32 13.91
CA HIS A 42 -2.67 -5.51 13.50
C HIS A 42 -2.48 -6.75 12.62
N LEU A 43 -3.21 -7.84 12.90
CA LEU A 43 -3.16 -9.07 12.12
C LEU A 43 -3.71 -8.84 10.71
N GLU A 44 -4.85 -8.16 10.58
CA GLU A 44 -5.44 -7.83 9.29
C GLU A 44 -4.50 -6.98 8.43
N ILE A 45 -3.79 -6.03 9.04
CA ILE A 45 -2.80 -5.20 8.35
C ILE A 45 -1.63 -6.04 7.85
N GLU A 46 -1.10 -6.97 8.66
CA GLU A 46 -0.01 -7.85 8.27
C GLU A 46 -0.41 -8.80 7.12
N GLU A 47 -1.57 -9.44 7.24
CA GLU A 47 -2.09 -10.37 6.24
C GLU A 47 -2.33 -9.68 4.90
N ASN A 48 -2.91 -8.48 4.92
CA ASN A 48 -3.17 -7.72 3.71
C ASN A 48 -1.88 -7.18 3.07
N ALA A 49 -0.92 -6.69 3.86
CA ALA A 49 0.38 -6.30 3.34
C ALA A 49 1.10 -7.49 2.69
N ARG A 50 1.09 -8.67 3.33
CA ARG A 50 1.65 -9.91 2.78
C ARG A 50 0.95 -10.34 1.49
N ALA A 51 -0.37 -10.24 1.42
CA ALA A 51 -1.15 -10.55 0.23
C ALA A 51 -0.81 -9.61 -0.94
N LEU A 52 -0.62 -8.31 -0.68
CA LEU A 52 -0.20 -7.34 -1.69
C LEU A 52 1.21 -7.58 -2.21
N VAL A 53 2.14 -8.01 -1.34
CA VAL A 53 3.48 -8.42 -1.77
C VAL A 53 3.41 -9.70 -2.62
N SER A 54 2.67 -10.71 -2.15
CA SER A 54 2.56 -12.02 -2.82
C SER A 54 1.87 -11.92 -4.19
N SER A 55 0.95 -10.98 -4.36
CA SER A 55 0.28 -10.69 -5.63
C SER A 55 1.09 -9.79 -6.57
N GLY A 56 2.30 -9.40 -6.19
CA GLY A 56 3.19 -8.58 -7.01
C GLY A 56 2.74 -7.13 -7.14
N ILE A 57 2.00 -6.59 -6.16
CA ILE A 57 1.59 -5.18 -6.13
C ILE A 57 2.59 -4.34 -5.36
N LEU A 58 2.97 -4.82 -4.19
CA LEU A 58 3.99 -4.20 -3.36
C LEU A 58 5.30 -4.97 -3.45
N THR A 59 6.42 -4.26 -3.31
CA THR A 59 7.75 -4.85 -3.19
C THR A 59 8.46 -4.33 -1.95
N PRO A 60 9.03 -5.21 -1.11
CA PRO A 60 9.86 -4.79 0.02
C PRO A 60 11.25 -4.34 -0.45
N HIS A 61 11.79 -3.30 0.19
CA HIS A 61 13.17 -2.84 0.01
C HIS A 61 13.96 -2.96 1.32
N SER A 62 15.20 -3.46 1.21
CA SER A 62 15.96 -4.11 2.29
C SER A 62 16.38 -3.22 3.47
N PHE A 63 16.50 -1.90 3.32
CA PHE A 63 17.10 -1.08 4.38
C PHE A 63 16.11 -0.64 5.47
N HIS A 64 14.79 -0.65 5.21
CA HIS A 64 13.76 -0.12 6.13
C HIS A 64 12.42 -0.90 6.09
N GLU A 65 12.42 -2.11 5.53
CA GLU A 65 11.17 -2.84 5.21
C GLU A 65 10.19 -1.97 4.42
N TYR A 66 10.74 -1.09 3.59
CA TYR A 66 9.97 -0.12 2.82
C TYR A 66 9.15 -0.84 1.75
N LEU A 67 7.87 -0.51 1.66
CA LEU A 67 6.94 -1.07 0.68
C LEU A 67 6.74 -0.08 -0.48
N GLY A 68 7.34 -0.41 -1.61
CA GLY A 68 7.14 0.30 -2.88
C GLY A 68 6.06 -0.36 -3.75
N LEU A 69 5.61 0.33 -4.79
CA LEU A 69 4.81 -0.30 -5.86
C LEU A 69 5.74 -1.05 -6.83
N THR A 70 5.31 -2.20 -7.33
CA THR A 70 6.03 -2.87 -8.41
C THR A 70 5.81 -2.17 -9.76
N ASN A 71 6.78 -2.29 -10.66
CA ASN A 71 6.64 -1.81 -12.05
C ASN A 71 5.47 -2.49 -12.78
N THR A 72 5.23 -3.77 -12.48
CA THR A 72 4.10 -4.54 -13.01
C THR A 72 2.77 -3.92 -12.61
N PHE A 73 2.62 -3.53 -11.33
CA PHE A 73 1.39 -2.89 -10.89
C PHE A 73 1.24 -1.48 -11.46
N ILE A 74 2.30 -0.67 -11.48
CA ILE A 74 2.29 0.71 -12.03
C ILE A 74 1.80 0.75 -13.49
N THR A 75 2.11 -0.29 -14.28
CA THR A 75 1.69 -0.40 -15.68
C THR A 75 0.31 -1.05 -15.89
N SER A 76 -0.32 -1.54 -14.82
CA SER A 76 -1.61 -2.25 -14.87
C SER A 76 -2.82 -1.32 -15.05
N LEU A 77 -3.95 -1.90 -15.47
CA LEU A 77 -5.25 -1.21 -15.50
C LEU A 77 -5.71 -0.80 -14.09
N ASP A 78 -5.46 -1.65 -13.10
CA ASP A 78 -5.87 -1.40 -11.71
C ASP A 78 -5.20 -0.13 -11.17
N TYR A 79 -3.91 0.08 -11.44
CA TYR A 79 -3.21 1.31 -11.04
C TYR A 79 -3.84 2.57 -11.65
N LYS A 80 -4.28 2.52 -12.92
CA LYS A 80 -5.01 3.65 -13.54
C LYS A 80 -6.32 3.94 -12.82
N LEU A 81 -7.05 2.90 -12.39
CA LEU A 81 -8.28 3.05 -11.61
C LEU A 81 -8.02 3.69 -10.23
N PHE A 82 -6.97 3.26 -9.52
CA PHE A 82 -6.56 3.87 -8.26
C PHE A 82 -6.15 5.34 -8.42
N ARG A 83 -5.44 5.70 -9.51
CA ARG A 83 -5.02 7.08 -9.77
C ARG A 83 -6.19 8.02 -10.11
N ASN A 84 -7.17 7.52 -10.85
CA ASN A 84 -8.32 8.33 -11.29
C ASN A 84 -9.38 8.51 -10.21
N LYS A 85 -9.47 7.60 -9.24
CA LYS A 85 -10.32 7.72 -8.05
C LYS A 85 -9.62 8.49 -6.92
N LYS A 86 -9.15 9.71 -7.20
CA LYS A 86 -8.93 10.67 -6.10
C LYS A 86 -10.29 10.90 -5.44
N ILE A 87 -10.45 10.35 -4.24
CA ILE A 87 -11.55 10.68 -3.32
C ILE A 87 -11.38 12.13 -2.88
#